data_AF-H9EZX2-F1
#
_entry.id   AF-H9EZX2-F1
#
_cell.length_a   1.000
_cell.length_b   1.000
_cell.length_c   1.000
_cell.angle_alpha   90.00
_cell.angle_beta   90.00
_cell.angle_gamma   90.00
#
_symmetry.space_group_name_H-M   'P 1'
#
loop_
_entity.id
_entity.type
_entity.pdbx_description
1 polymer ?
#
loop_
_entity_poly.entity_id
_entity_poly.type
_entity_poly.pdbx_seq_one_letter_code
_entity_poly.pdbx_strand_id
1 'polypeptide(L)'
;MDWDDEYSHNSFDLHCLLNSFPGDLEFEQIFSDIDEKIEQNAASIEHCIKEIQSEINKQCPGVQLQTTTDCFEWLTNYNYSTSESSFISHGDLIKFLKTL
;
A
#
# COMPACT_ATOMS: atom_id res chain seq x y z
N MET A 1 63.78 2.79 15.88
CA MET A 1 62.48 2.77 16.55
C MET A 1 61.82 4.07 16.16
N ASP A 2 60.95 4.02 15.16
CA ASP A 2 60.02 5.10 14.82
C ASP A 2 58.69 4.38 14.57
N TRP A 3 57.97 4.13 15.66
CA TRP A 3 56.64 3.51 15.63
C TRP A 3 55.58 4.42 16.23
N ASP A 4 55.88 5.72 16.30
CA ASP A 4 55.01 6.75 16.83
C ASP A 4 54.74 7.77 15.73
N ASP A 5 53.74 7.52 14.86
CA ASP A 5 52.83 8.62 14.48
C ASP A 5 51.59 8.21 13.63
N GLU A 6 51.39 6.95 13.26
CA GLU A 6 50.30 6.63 12.32
C GLU A 6 48.92 6.44 12.96
N TYR A 7 48.78 6.65 14.29
CA TYR A 7 47.52 6.45 15.02
C TYR A 7 46.82 7.74 15.48
N SER A 8 47.35 8.94 15.20
CA SER A 8 46.81 10.19 15.76
C SER A 8 45.71 10.88 14.92
N HIS A 9 45.19 10.26 13.86
CA HIS A 9 44.20 10.91 12.97
C HIS A 9 42.78 10.37 13.03
N ASN A 10 42.49 9.43 13.95
CA ASN A 10 41.13 9.01 14.25
C ASN A 10 40.68 9.55 15.62
N SER A 11 40.71 10.87 15.78
CA SER A 11 39.98 11.53 16.86
C SER A 11 38.49 11.40 16.54
N PHE A 12 37.90 10.26 16.93
CA PHE A 12 36.46 10.08 16.91
C PHE A 12 35.83 11.11 17.86
N ASP A 13 35.28 12.19 17.29
CA ASP A 13 34.59 13.21 18.07
C ASP A 13 33.23 12.66 18.52
N LEU A 14 33.25 12.01 19.69
CA LEU A 14 32.08 11.46 20.35
C LEU A 14 31.00 12.53 20.57
N HIS A 15 31.37 13.80 20.75
CA HIS A 15 30.42 14.89 20.95
C HIS A 15 29.71 15.25 19.64
N CYS A 16 30.41 15.26 18.50
CA CYS A 16 29.77 15.37 17.19
C CYS A 16 28.83 14.20 16.90
N LEU A 17 29.22 12.97 17.25
CA LEU A 17 28.35 11.79 17.07
C LEU A 17 27.08 11.89 17.93
N LEU A 18 27.21 12.25 19.20
CA LEU A 18 26.07 12.35 20.12
C LEU A 18 25.09 13.45 19.71
N ASN A 19 25.58 14.58 19.21
CA ASN A 19 24.72 15.66 18.67
C ASN A 19 24.14 15.35 17.29
N SER A 20 24.51 14.23 16.66
CA SER A 20 23.92 13.77 15.39
C SER A 20 22.63 12.98 15.61
N PHE A 21 22.38 12.51 16.85
CA PHE A 21 21.16 11.80 17.18
C PHE A 21 20.08 12.80 17.62
N PRO A 22 18.81 12.51 17.31
CA PRO A 22 17.71 13.30 17.82
C PRO A 22 17.74 13.31 19.36
N GLY A 23 17.52 14.47 19.96
CA GLY A 23 17.23 14.57 21.39
C GLY A 23 15.80 14.10 21.70
N ASP A 24 15.46 13.97 22.99
CA ASP A 24 14.13 13.50 23.41
C ASP A 24 12.98 14.31 22.79
N LEU A 25 13.12 15.64 22.74
CA LEU A 25 12.12 16.53 22.13
C LEU A 25 11.96 16.29 20.62
N GLU A 26 13.07 16.01 19.93
CA GLU A 26 13.06 15.75 18.50
C GLU A 26 12.45 14.37 18.22
N PHE A 27 12.67 13.38 19.07
CA PHE A 27 11.99 12.08 19.00
C PHE A 27 10.48 12.21 19.20
N GLU A 28 10.03 12.97 20.21
CA GLU A 28 8.60 13.22 20.42
C GLU A 28 7.96 13.89 19.19
N GLN A 29 8.64 14.86 18.58
CA GLN A 29 8.16 15.49 17.35
C GLN A 29 8.13 14.49 16.18
N ILE A 30 9.18 13.67 16.01
CA ILE A 30 9.23 12.64 14.95
C ILE A 30 8.07 11.67 15.10
N PHE A 31 7.76 11.21 16.32
CA PHE A 31 6.63 10.31 16.55
C PHE A 31 5.29 11.00 16.27
N SER A 32 5.11 12.23 16.73
CA SER A 32 3.92 13.02 16.42
C SER A 32 3.72 13.20 14.91
N ASP A 33 4.78 13.50 14.16
CA ASP A 33 4.74 13.66 12.71
C ASP A 33 4.41 12.34 12.00
N ILE A 34 4.91 11.21 12.51
CA ILE A 34 4.61 9.88 11.98
C ILE A 34 3.14 9.55 12.22
N ASP A 35 2.63 9.78 13.43
CA ASP A 35 1.24 9.52 13.78
C ASP A 35 0.29 10.36 12.91
N GLU A 36 0.56 11.66 12.76
CA GLU A 36 -0.21 12.54 11.88
C GLU A 36 -0.24 12.01 10.44
N LYS A 37 0.91 11.59 9.90
CA LYS A 37 0.99 11.04 8.54
C LYS A 37 0.25 9.71 8.41
N ILE A 38 0.28 8.86 9.43
CA ILE A 38 -0.46 7.59 9.44
C ILE A 38 -1.97 7.87 9.43
N GLU A 39 -2.45 8.82 10.23
CA GLU A 39 -3.86 9.22 10.25
C GLU A 39 -4.31 9.80 8.90
N GLN A 40 -3.50 10.69 8.31
CA GLN A 40 -3.77 11.25 6.98
C GLN A 40 -3.81 10.16 5.90
N ASN A 41 -2.89 9.19 5.94
CA ASN A 41 -2.89 8.06 5.02
C ASN A 41 -4.15 7.20 5.19
N ALA A 42 -4.55 6.89 6.43
CA ALA A 42 -5.75 6.12 6.70
C ALA A 42 -7.01 6.83 6.16
N ALA A 43 -7.15 8.13 6.40
CA ALA A 43 -8.25 8.93 5.88
C ALA A 43 -8.28 8.98 4.35
N SER A 44 -7.11 9.13 3.72
CA SER A 44 -6.97 9.18 2.26
C SER A 44 -7.32 7.83 1.61
N ILE A 45 -6.89 6.72 2.22
CA ILE A 45 -7.24 5.37 1.76
C ILE A 45 -8.74 5.15 1.89
N GLU A 46 -9.35 5.50 3.02
CA GLU A 46 -10.80 5.39 3.23
C GLU A 46 -11.60 6.17 2.18
N HIS A 47 -11.18 7.40 1.88
CA HIS A 47 -11.78 8.21 0.84
C HIS A 47 -11.69 7.55 -0.54
N CYS A 48 -10.50 7.07 -0.92
CA CYS A 48 -10.27 6.39 -2.19
C CYS A 48 -11.17 5.16 -2.36
N ILE A 49 -11.35 4.36 -1.31
CA ILE A 49 -12.23 3.18 -1.34
C ILE A 49 -13.69 3.57 -1.55
N LYS A 50 -14.16 4.65 -0.91
CA LYS A 50 -15.52 5.15 -1.11
C LYS A 50 -15.76 5.63 -2.54
N GLU A 51 -14.76 6.27 -3.16
CA GLU A 51 -14.83 6.66 -4.57
C GLU A 51 -14.92 5.44 -5.49
N ILE A 52 -14.07 4.44 -5.26
CA ILE A 52 -14.09 3.17 -6.01
C ILE A 52 -15.45 2.48 -5.85
N GLN A 53 -15.97 2.37 -4.62
CA GLN A 53 -17.29 1.79 -4.33
C GLN A 53 -18.41 2.51 -5.10
N SER A 54 -18.40 3.84 -5.08
CA SER A 54 -19.37 4.68 -5.81
C SER A 54 -19.30 4.42 -7.30
N GLU A 55 -18.10 4.31 -7.87
CA GLU A 55 -17.92 4.11 -9.29
C GLU A 55 -18.30 2.69 -9.74
N ILE A 56 -18.00 1.67 -8.94
CA ILE A 56 -18.45 0.29 -9.19
C ILE A 56 -19.98 0.23 -9.19
N ASN A 57 -20.63 0.80 -8.18
CA ASN A 57 -22.10 0.80 -8.08
C ASN A 57 -22.77 1.53 -9.26
N LYS A 58 -22.10 2.51 -9.89
CA LYS A 58 -22.60 3.18 -11.11
C LYS A 58 -22.37 2.36 -12.38
N GLN A 59 -21.15 1.84 -12.56
CA GLN A 59 -20.74 1.20 -13.80
C GLN A 59 -21.16 -0.27 -13.91
N CYS A 60 -21.44 -0.94 -12.79
CA CYS A 60 -21.80 -2.35 -12.72
C CYS A 60 -23.20 -2.53 -12.12
N PRO A 61 -24.28 -2.50 -12.93
CA PRO A 61 -25.67 -2.54 -12.42
C PRO A 61 -26.05 -3.83 -11.66
N GLY A 62 -25.24 -4.89 -11.78
CA GLY A 62 -25.44 -6.16 -11.07
C GLY A 62 -24.65 -6.27 -9.77
N VAL A 63 -23.84 -5.26 -9.41
CA VAL A 63 -23.02 -5.24 -8.20
C VAL A 63 -23.50 -4.07 -7.34
N GLN A 64 -23.90 -4.36 -6.10
CA GLN A 64 -24.30 -3.35 -5.14
C GLN A 64 -23.52 -3.52 -3.85
N LEU A 65 -22.43 -2.77 -3.73
CA LEU A 65 -21.56 -2.75 -2.55
C LEU A 65 -22.11 -1.74 -1.55
N GLN A 66 -22.43 -2.20 -0.34
CA GLN A 66 -23.04 -1.36 0.70
C GLN A 66 -21.98 -0.81 1.65
N THR A 67 -20.96 -1.60 1.97
CA THR A 67 -19.88 -1.23 2.89
C THR A 67 -18.52 -1.16 2.20
N THR A 68 -17.56 -0.49 2.83
CA THR A 68 -16.16 -0.49 2.39
C THR A 68 -15.56 -1.89 2.45
N THR A 69 -15.98 -2.72 3.41
CA THR A 69 -15.59 -4.14 3.51
C THR A 69 -16.09 -4.94 2.32
N ASP A 70 -17.36 -4.76 1.91
CA ASP A 70 -17.90 -5.42 0.72
C ASP A 70 -17.08 -5.04 -0.52
N CYS A 71 -16.69 -3.77 -0.62
CA CYS A 71 -15.87 -3.27 -1.71
C CYS A 71 -14.48 -3.92 -1.74
N PHE A 72 -13.85 -4.11 -0.58
CA PHE A 72 -12.57 -4.82 -0.49
C PHE A 72 -12.69 -6.28 -0.88
N GLU A 73 -13.69 -6.98 -0.34
CA GLU A 73 -13.93 -8.38 -0.65
C GLU A 73 -14.18 -8.57 -2.15
N TRP A 74 -14.96 -7.68 -2.75
CA TRP A 74 -15.20 -7.66 -4.19
C TRP A 74 -13.92 -7.44 -4.98
N LEU A 75 -13.07 -6.47 -4.63
CA LEU A 75 -11.78 -6.23 -5.31
C LEU A 75 -10.82 -7.42 -5.18
N THR A 76 -10.78 -8.07 -4.01
CA THR A 76 -9.93 -9.25 -3.79
C THR A 76 -10.43 -10.48 -4.55
N ASN A 77 -11.75 -10.70 -4.56
CA ASN A 77 -12.36 -11.84 -5.22
C ASN A 77 -12.46 -11.66 -6.73
N TYR A 78 -12.61 -10.43 -7.23
CA TYR A 78 -12.57 -10.12 -8.67
C TYR A 78 -11.21 -10.47 -9.28
N ASN A 79 -10.11 -10.19 -8.57
CA ASN A 79 -8.76 -10.56 -9.02
C ASN A 79 -8.53 -12.09 -9.04
N TYR A 80 -9.19 -12.84 -8.14
CA TYR A 80 -9.16 -14.31 -8.14
C TYR A 80 -10.03 -14.91 -9.25
N SER A 81 -11.26 -14.41 -9.41
CA SER A 81 -12.22 -14.91 -10.40
C SER A 81 -11.91 -14.49 -11.83
N THR A 82 -11.14 -13.42 -12.07
CA THR A 82 -10.57 -13.13 -13.39
C THR A 82 -9.43 -14.07 -13.78
N SER A 83 -8.81 -14.78 -12.82
CA SER A 83 -7.86 -15.86 -13.11
C SER A 83 -8.57 -17.16 -13.53
N GLU A 84 -9.81 -17.39 -13.09
CA GLU A 84 -10.71 -18.37 -13.70
C GLU A 84 -11.35 -17.72 -14.93
N SER A 85 -10.58 -17.64 -16.02
CA SER A 85 -11.05 -17.12 -17.29
C SER A 85 -12.46 -17.63 -17.59
N SER A 86 -13.35 -16.74 -18.00
CA SER A 86 -14.67 -17.08 -18.54
C SER A 86 -14.50 -18.06 -19.70
N PHE A 87 -14.42 -19.35 -19.38
CA PHE A 87 -14.38 -20.42 -20.35
C PHE A 87 -15.78 -20.49 -20.93
N ILE A 88 -15.94 -20.01 -22.15
CA ILE A 88 -17.08 -20.40 -22.97
C ILE A 88 -17.08 -21.93 -22.99
N SER A 89 -18.17 -22.54 -22.52
CA SER A 89 -18.28 -23.98 -22.55
C SER A 89 -18.11 -24.43 -24.00
N HIS A 90 -17.34 -25.50 -24.24
CA HIS A 90 -17.14 -26.02 -25.59
C HIS A 90 -18.48 -26.25 -26.31
N GLY A 91 -19.55 -26.58 -25.56
CA GLY A 91 -20.90 -26.73 -26.09
C GLY A 91 -21.48 -25.43 -26.69
N ASP A 92 -21.27 -24.29 -26.03
CA ASP A 92 -21.78 -23.00 -26.49
C ASP A 92 -21.04 -22.50 -27.74
N LEU A 93 -19.72 -22.73 -27.80
CA LEU A 93 -18.91 -22.44 -29.00
C LEU A 93 -19.38 -23.27 -30.21
N ILE A 94 -19.60 -24.58 -30.01
CA ILE A 94 -20.10 -25.47 -31.07
C ILE A 94 -21.49 -25.04 -31.54
N LYS A 95 -22.35 -24.58 -30.62
CA LYS A 95 -23.71 -24.13 -30.95
C LYS A 95 -23.67 -22.86 -31.80
N PHE A 96 -22.84 -21.89 -31.44
CA PHE A 96 -22.63 -20.69 -32.24
C PHE A 96 -22.13 -21.01 -33.66
N LEU A 97 -21.09 -21.84 -33.79
CA LEU A 97 -20.51 -22.20 -35.09
C LEU A 97 -21.49 -22.95 -36.00
N LYS A 98 -22.42 -23.73 -35.42
CA LYS A 98 -23.49 -24.40 -36.18
C LYS A 98 -24.61 -23.47 -36.65
N THR A 99 -24.64 -22.23 -36.15
CA THR A 99 -25.65 -21.23 -36.50
C THR A 99 -25.14 -20.25 -37.57
N LEU A 100 -23.87 -20.38 -37.99
CA LEU A 100 -23.27 -19.78 -39.19
C LEU A 100 -23.45 -20.71 -40.40
#